data_AF-A0A9E4ZUD8-F1
#
_entry.id   AF-A0A9E4ZUD8-F1
#
_cell.length_a   1.000
_cell.length_b   1.000
_cell.length_c   1.000
_cell.angle_alpha   90.00
_cell.angle_beta   90.00
_cell.angle_gamma   90.00
#
_symmetry.space_group_name_H-M   'P 1'
#
loop_
_entity.id
_entity.type
_entity.pdbx_description
1 polymer ?
#
loop_
_entity_poly.entity_id
_entity_poly.type
_entity_poly.pdbx_seq_one_letter_code
_entity_poly.pdbx_strand_id
1 'polypeptide(L)'
;MDKMDAKMAFDLGNTSYGQGRLEEAISYYKKAVSLFKNTNDPRREADALLGIGDSYISLNKPEEAQKYYNSSLNLYNAAADITGEGYALTGLGIVFERYKNYEEAREYYEKSIKKFQKAGDYKRAGMVSNLIANTFELQDAFEDAVMDYKRSLELFEKVKDREREARVKDAMRDIEPKRYRIRSSKKDIAALIVYFIAISAAEISVTYVNMQMGLVLEMVILFALLIHSSFHESYNFSTLLRSMMALPMIRIIGLSIPIMQIQPLYWFPIIAVPLFAASYTLIRAQKLTRKKIGLVLGNIPLQLTIALSGIILGFTEYLILKPAPLISTLSVETVLFGAVILTISTGFAEELLFRGILQKNAENVFGKVFGLLYASILFTALHVGWQSGLDLAFVFGVAIFYGYAFQKTRSLLGVTLSHGISNSFLFLIMPFIFPAVAPYLATIL
;
A
#
# COMPACT_ATOMS: atom_id res chain seq x y z
N MET A 1 9.23 19.31 51.27
CA MET A 1 8.59 20.47 50.63
C MET A 1 8.65 20.30 49.11
N ASP A 2 9.83 20.17 48.53
CA ASP A 2 10.09 20.18 47.09
C ASP A 2 9.23 19.25 46.20
N LYS A 3 8.93 18.01 46.62
CA LYS A 3 8.09 17.08 45.81
C LYS A 3 6.61 17.50 45.74
N MET A 4 6.09 18.11 46.80
CA MET A 4 4.70 18.59 46.81
C MET A 4 4.58 19.87 45.99
N ASP A 5 5.59 20.74 46.07
CA ASP A 5 5.70 21.95 45.27
C ASP A 5 5.87 21.63 43.77
N ALA A 6 6.63 20.58 43.43
CA ALA A 6 6.80 20.11 42.06
C ALA A 6 5.48 19.63 41.44
N LYS A 7 4.72 18.81 42.18
CA LYS A 7 3.42 18.31 41.73
C LYS A 7 2.42 19.47 41.59
N MET A 8 2.39 20.39 42.56
CA MET A 8 1.51 21.55 42.49
C MET A 8 1.81 22.43 41.27
N ALA A 9 3.09 22.69 40.97
CA ALA A 9 3.47 23.43 39.77
C ALA A 9 3.02 22.72 38.48
N PHE A 10 3.16 21.39 38.41
CA PHE A 10 2.68 20.60 37.28
C PHE A 10 1.15 20.65 37.12
N ASP A 11 0.41 20.52 38.23
CA ASP A 11 -1.05 20.56 38.24
C ASP A 11 -1.59 21.96 37.86
N LEU A 12 -0.91 23.03 38.28
CA LEU A 12 -1.17 24.39 37.82
C LEU A 12 -0.91 24.53 36.31
N GLY A 13 0.18 23.95 35.80
CA GLY A 13 0.47 23.87 34.36
C GLY A 13 -0.67 23.21 33.58
N ASN A 14 -1.14 22.04 34.02
CA ASN A 14 -2.28 21.34 33.41
C ASN A 14 -3.56 22.18 33.44
N THR A 15 -3.81 22.87 34.56
CA THR A 15 -5.00 23.71 34.72
C THR A 15 -4.95 24.91 33.77
N SER A 16 -3.83 25.63 33.72
CA SER A 16 -3.63 26.76 32.80
C SER A 16 -3.70 26.32 31.34
N TYR A 17 -3.14 25.16 30.99
CA TYR A 17 -3.23 24.58 29.65
C TYR A 17 -4.68 24.29 29.26
N GLY A 18 -5.44 23.62 30.14
CA GLY A 18 -6.86 23.33 29.93
C GLY A 18 -7.74 24.59 29.81
N GLN A 19 -7.29 25.71 30.37
CA GLN A 19 -7.96 27.02 30.27
C GLN A 19 -7.46 27.86 29.08
N GLY A 20 -6.58 27.31 28.24
CA GLY A 20 -6.02 27.98 27.06
C GLY A 20 -4.99 29.07 27.37
N ARG A 21 -4.54 29.22 28.63
CA ARG A 21 -3.48 30.16 29.02
C ARG A 21 -2.11 29.51 28.82
N LEU A 22 -1.74 29.36 27.56
CA LEU A 22 -0.61 28.54 27.12
C LEU A 22 0.74 29.07 27.62
N GLU A 23 0.97 30.38 27.63
CA GLU A 23 2.19 30.98 28.16
C GLU A 23 2.34 30.77 29.67
N GLU A 24 1.23 30.86 30.41
CA GLU A 24 1.20 30.59 31.85
C GLU A 24 1.46 29.10 32.13
N ALA A 25 0.85 28.21 31.34
CA ALA A 25 1.09 26.77 31.41
C ALA A 25 2.57 26.44 31.20
N ILE A 26 3.21 27.02 30.17
CA ILE A 26 4.65 26.86 29.91
C ILE A 26 5.49 27.32 31.11
N SER A 27 5.13 28.45 31.73
CA SER A 27 5.83 28.95 32.93
C SER A 27 5.75 27.95 34.08
N TYR A 28 4.55 27.46 34.40
CA TYR A 28 4.34 26.48 35.45
C TYR A 28 5.02 25.14 35.16
N TYR A 29 4.96 24.64 33.93
CA TYR A 29 5.66 23.42 33.55
C TYR A 29 7.18 23.58 33.63
N LYS A 30 7.76 24.73 33.21
CA LYS A 30 9.21 24.99 33.38
C LYS A 30 9.61 24.97 34.84
N LYS A 31 8.80 25.54 35.74
CA LYS A 31 9.00 25.45 37.19
C LYS A 31 8.95 23.99 37.65
N ALA A 32 7.99 23.20 37.17
CA ALA A 32 7.89 21.78 37.48
C ALA A 32 9.11 20.97 37.00
N VAL A 33 9.61 21.22 35.78
CA VAL A 33 10.83 20.60 35.24
C VAL A 33 12.02 20.83 36.18
N SER A 34 12.27 22.08 36.60
CA SER A 34 13.37 22.39 37.53
C SER A 34 13.22 21.66 38.87
N LEU A 35 12.00 21.59 39.42
CA LEU A 35 11.76 20.92 40.69
C LEU A 35 11.89 19.39 40.58
N PHE A 36 11.35 18.77 39.53
CA PHE A 36 11.47 17.32 39.32
C PHE A 36 12.91 16.88 39.12
N LYS A 37 13.70 17.69 38.39
CA LYS A 37 15.14 17.50 38.25
C LYS A 37 15.86 17.51 39.59
N ASN A 38 15.56 18.47 40.46
CA ASN A 38 16.14 18.55 41.82
C ASN A 38 15.75 17.34 42.69
N THR A 39 14.55 16.80 42.48
CA THR A 39 14.07 15.60 43.20
C THR A 39 14.48 14.27 42.55
N ASN A 40 15.26 14.33 41.46
CA ASN A 40 15.71 13.18 40.66
C ASN A 40 14.55 12.27 40.19
N ASP A 41 13.47 12.87 39.69
CA ASP A 41 12.29 12.17 39.14
C ASP A 41 12.23 12.37 37.61
N PRO A 42 13.00 11.62 36.82
CA PRO A 42 13.14 11.82 35.38
C PRO A 42 11.83 11.58 34.62
N ARG A 43 10.96 10.69 35.14
CA ARG A 43 9.66 10.43 34.52
C ARG A 43 8.74 11.66 34.64
N ARG A 44 8.65 12.27 35.82
CA ARG A 44 7.83 13.48 36.00
C ARG A 44 8.44 14.71 35.34
N GLU A 45 9.77 14.78 35.27
CA GLU A 45 10.46 15.78 34.44
C GLU A 45 10.04 15.63 32.97
N ALA A 46 10.00 14.40 32.45
CA ALA A 46 9.53 14.12 31.09
C ALA A 46 8.05 14.50 30.88
N ASP A 47 7.17 14.22 31.85
CA ASP A 47 5.74 14.62 31.81
C ASP A 47 5.61 16.15 31.71
N ALA A 48 6.40 16.92 32.47
CA ALA A 48 6.38 18.38 32.41
C ALA A 48 6.93 18.91 31.08
N LEU A 49 8.00 18.31 30.52
CA LEU A 49 8.51 18.65 29.20
C LEU A 49 7.51 18.33 28.08
N LEU A 50 6.77 17.23 28.20
CA LEU A 50 5.69 16.86 27.28
C LEU A 50 4.62 17.97 27.25
N GLY A 51 4.17 18.43 28.42
CA GLY A 51 3.19 19.53 28.55
C GLY A 51 3.68 20.86 27.96
N ILE A 52 4.99 21.15 28.06
CA ILE A 52 5.59 22.31 27.37
C ILE A 52 5.51 22.12 25.84
N GLY A 53 5.82 20.93 25.34
CA GLY A 53 5.70 20.58 23.93
C GLY A 53 4.27 20.78 23.40
N ASP A 54 3.27 20.25 24.12
CA ASP A 54 1.85 20.39 23.78
C ASP A 54 1.40 21.86 23.76
N SER A 55 1.91 22.66 24.69
CA SER A 55 1.65 24.11 24.75
C SER A 55 2.22 24.84 23.55
N TYR A 56 3.45 24.51 23.12
CA TYR A 56 4.05 25.11 21.92
C TYR A 56 3.36 24.67 20.62
N ILE A 57 2.90 23.41 20.52
CA ILE A 57 2.04 23.00 19.40
C ILE A 57 0.78 23.84 19.34
N SER A 58 0.13 24.07 20.48
CA SER A 58 -1.10 24.87 20.58
C SER A 58 -0.86 26.34 20.23
N LEU A 59 0.34 26.87 20.47
CA LEU A 59 0.80 28.20 20.04
C LEU A 59 1.28 28.24 18.58
N ASN A 60 1.15 27.15 17.82
CA ASN A 60 1.65 27.02 16.45
C ASN A 60 3.17 27.28 16.32
N LYS A 61 3.94 26.80 17.30
CA LYS A 61 5.41 26.89 17.39
C LYS A 61 6.04 25.49 17.35
N PRO A 62 6.03 24.82 16.18
CA PRO A 62 6.44 23.42 16.05
C PRO A 62 7.94 23.18 16.31
N GLU A 63 8.80 24.17 16.05
CA GLU A 63 10.26 24.02 16.28
C GLU A 63 10.59 23.92 17.77
N GLU A 64 9.97 24.77 18.58
CA GLU A 64 10.10 24.72 20.03
C GLU A 64 9.48 23.43 20.58
N ALA A 65 8.28 23.07 20.12
CA ALA A 65 7.64 21.82 20.54
C ALA A 65 8.52 20.59 20.27
N GLN A 66 9.17 20.54 19.10
CA GLN A 66 10.06 19.44 18.72
C GLN A 66 11.22 19.28 19.71
N LYS A 67 11.83 20.38 20.16
CA LYS A 67 12.92 20.36 21.15
C LYS A 67 12.43 19.70 22.45
N TYR A 68 11.27 20.13 22.95
CA TYR A 68 10.71 19.62 24.20
C TYR A 68 10.23 18.16 24.11
N TYR A 69 9.61 17.76 22.99
CA TYR A 69 9.24 16.36 22.77
C TYR A 69 10.46 15.44 22.67
N ASN A 70 11.54 15.86 22.02
CA ASN A 70 12.79 15.08 21.98
C ASN A 70 13.41 14.94 23.38
N SER A 71 13.44 16.02 24.17
CA SER A 71 13.92 15.95 25.56
C SER A 71 13.06 15.03 26.43
N SER A 72 11.73 15.12 26.29
CA SER A 72 10.77 14.25 26.98
C SER A 72 10.97 12.78 26.58
N LEU A 73 11.13 12.49 25.28
CA LEU A 73 11.38 11.13 24.77
C LEU A 73 12.66 10.52 25.35
N ASN A 74 13.74 11.30 25.42
CA ASN A 74 15.01 10.84 25.98
C ASN A 74 14.89 10.48 27.47
N LEU A 75 14.16 11.28 28.24
CA LEU A 75 13.94 11.01 29.67
C LEU A 75 12.99 9.84 29.90
N TYR A 76 11.92 9.69 29.11
CA TYR A 76 11.06 8.51 29.18
C TYR A 76 11.82 7.22 28.86
N ASN A 77 12.72 7.25 27.87
CA ASN A 77 13.59 6.13 27.56
C ASN A 77 14.51 5.80 28.76
N ALA A 78 15.18 6.81 29.35
CA ALA A 78 16.02 6.62 30.54
C ALA A 78 15.24 6.08 31.75
N ALA A 79 13.96 6.46 31.88
CA ALA A 79 13.06 5.97 32.92
C ALA A 79 12.37 4.63 32.57
N ALA A 80 12.63 4.06 31.39
CA ALA A 80 11.94 2.89 30.85
C ALA A 80 10.40 3.02 30.81
N ASP A 81 9.87 4.24 30.69
CA ASP A 81 8.42 4.51 30.58
C ASP A 81 7.97 4.40 29.11
N ILE A 82 7.62 3.17 28.72
CA ILE A 82 7.18 2.84 27.36
C ILE A 82 5.93 3.63 26.96
N THR A 83 5.03 3.95 27.90
CA THR A 83 3.82 4.71 27.61
C THR A 83 4.16 6.17 27.35
N GLY A 84 5.04 6.74 28.18
CA GLY A 84 5.62 8.07 27.99
C GLY A 84 6.32 8.23 26.64
N GLU A 85 7.15 7.25 26.25
CA GLU A 85 7.76 7.22 24.92
C GLU A 85 6.72 7.30 23.79
N GLY A 86 5.60 6.57 23.93
CA GLY A 86 4.48 6.63 22.98
C GLY A 86 3.87 8.03 22.86
N TYR A 87 3.70 8.75 23.97
CA TYR A 87 3.19 10.12 23.93
C TYR A 87 4.16 11.08 23.24
N ALA A 88 5.44 11.07 23.61
CA ALA A 88 6.42 11.96 23.01
C ALA A 88 6.58 11.69 21.50
N LEU A 89 6.56 10.42 21.07
CA LEU A 89 6.55 10.06 19.65
C LEU A 89 5.29 10.54 18.93
N THR A 90 4.12 10.53 19.60
CA THR A 90 2.89 11.10 19.04
C THR A 90 3.03 12.61 18.84
N GLY A 91 3.57 13.32 19.82
CA GLY A 91 3.87 14.75 19.72
C GLY A 91 4.81 15.09 18.56
N LEU A 92 5.88 14.31 18.38
CA LEU A 92 6.77 14.45 17.23
C LEU A 92 6.05 14.20 15.90
N GLY A 93 5.13 13.22 15.84
CA GLY A 93 4.29 13.03 14.65
C GLY A 93 3.48 14.28 14.30
N ILE A 94 2.86 14.93 15.30
CA ILE A 94 2.10 16.17 15.12
C ILE A 94 3.00 17.32 14.65
N VAL A 95 4.22 17.45 15.20
CA VAL A 95 5.22 18.43 14.73
C VAL A 95 5.47 18.26 13.23
N PHE A 96 5.73 17.04 12.76
CA PHE A 96 6.02 16.81 11.34
C PHE A 96 4.80 17.02 10.43
N GLU A 97 3.57 16.79 10.92
CA GLU A 97 2.37 17.22 10.20
C GLU A 97 2.30 18.75 10.06
N ARG A 98 2.68 19.51 11.09
CA ARG A 98 2.75 20.99 11.01
C ARG A 98 3.78 21.47 9.99
N TYR A 99 4.88 20.73 9.81
CA TYR A 99 5.84 20.97 8.73
C TYR A 99 5.38 20.46 7.36
N LYS A 100 4.19 19.85 7.26
CA LYS A 100 3.69 19.15 6.06
C LYS A 100 4.61 18.01 5.60
N ASN A 101 5.50 17.52 6.47
CA ASN A 101 6.28 16.32 6.25
C ASN A 101 5.46 15.10 6.74
N TYR A 102 4.42 14.81 5.97
CA TYR A 102 3.42 13.80 6.31
C TYR A 102 3.99 12.38 6.37
N GLU A 103 5.04 12.09 5.60
CA GLU A 103 5.68 10.78 5.61
C GLU A 103 6.42 10.52 6.92
N GLU A 104 7.17 11.51 7.40
CA GLU A 104 7.88 11.41 8.68
C GLU A 104 6.90 11.42 9.86
N ALA A 105 5.82 12.22 9.77
CA ALA A 105 4.74 12.20 10.76
C ALA A 105 4.17 10.79 10.97
N ARG A 106 3.81 10.10 9.88
CA ARG A 106 3.32 8.71 9.94
C ARG A 106 4.34 7.75 10.52
N GLU A 107 5.62 7.97 10.30
CA GLU A 107 6.67 7.14 10.88
C GLU A 107 6.72 7.26 12.41
N TYR A 108 6.65 8.49 12.93
CA TYR A 108 6.56 8.73 14.36
C TYR A 108 5.28 8.14 14.96
N TYR A 109 4.15 8.26 14.27
CA TYR A 109 2.90 7.62 14.67
C TYR A 109 3.00 6.09 14.71
N GLU A 110 3.62 5.44 13.72
CA GLU A 110 3.84 3.99 13.75
C GLU A 110 4.78 3.56 14.88
N LYS A 111 5.83 4.35 15.17
CA LYS A 111 6.69 4.11 16.34
C LYS A 111 5.87 4.23 17.64
N SER A 112 5.00 5.22 17.75
CA SER A 112 4.09 5.42 18.89
C SER A 112 3.11 4.25 19.07
N ILE A 113 2.45 3.80 17.99
CA ILE A 113 1.54 2.64 18.04
C ILE A 113 2.25 1.40 18.59
N LYS A 114 3.49 1.13 18.17
CA LYS A 114 4.27 0.00 18.68
C LYS A 114 4.55 0.12 20.19
N LYS A 115 4.82 1.33 20.69
CA LYS A 115 5.01 1.57 22.13
C LYS A 115 3.73 1.34 22.92
N PHE A 116 2.61 1.92 22.49
CA PHE A 116 1.32 1.70 23.15
C PHE A 116 0.87 0.24 23.12
N GLN A 117 1.06 -0.47 22.00
CA GLN A 117 0.78 -1.91 21.94
C GLN A 117 1.65 -2.72 22.89
N LYS A 118 2.95 -2.39 23.01
CA LYS A 118 3.85 -3.04 23.97
C LYS A 118 3.46 -2.77 25.42
N ALA A 119 2.90 -1.59 25.70
CA ALA A 119 2.34 -1.24 27.01
C ALA A 119 0.94 -1.83 27.28
N GLY A 120 0.34 -2.56 26.33
CA GLY A 120 -1.02 -3.09 26.44
C GLY A 120 -2.12 -2.04 26.22
N ASP A 121 -1.76 -0.83 25.80
CA ASP A 121 -2.66 0.29 25.60
C ASP A 121 -3.20 0.37 24.17
N TYR A 122 -4.09 -0.57 23.85
CA TYR A 122 -4.71 -0.62 22.52
C TYR A 122 -5.64 0.57 22.24
N LYS A 123 -6.13 1.25 23.29
CA LYS A 123 -6.96 2.44 23.14
C LYS A 123 -6.14 3.60 22.56
N ARG A 124 -4.96 3.90 23.12
CA ARG A 124 -4.08 4.95 22.58
C ARG A 124 -3.50 4.56 21.22
N ALA A 125 -3.16 3.29 21.01
CA ALA A 125 -2.79 2.79 19.69
C ALA A 125 -3.89 3.05 18.63
N GLY A 126 -5.16 2.84 18.99
CA GLY A 126 -6.31 3.15 18.12
C GLY A 126 -6.43 4.65 17.81
N MET A 127 -6.21 5.52 18.80
CA MET A 127 -6.21 6.97 18.59
C MET A 127 -5.10 7.42 17.64
N VAL A 128 -3.88 6.90 17.80
CA VAL A 128 -2.76 7.23 16.91
C VAL A 128 -2.98 6.68 15.50
N SER A 129 -3.60 5.50 15.36
CA SER A 129 -4.02 4.99 14.05
C SER A 129 -5.02 5.93 13.36
N ASN A 130 -5.88 6.60 14.13
CA ASN A 130 -6.79 7.63 13.59
C ASN A 130 -6.03 8.87 13.14
N LEU A 131 -4.94 9.25 13.81
CA LEU A 131 -4.08 10.36 13.36
C LEU A 131 -3.43 10.04 12.01
N ILE A 132 -2.90 8.83 11.82
CA ILE A 132 -2.38 8.38 10.52
C ILE A 132 -3.45 8.50 9.42
N ALA A 133 -4.69 8.09 9.72
CA ALA A 133 -5.79 8.20 8.77
C ALA A 133 -6.09 9.67 8.41
N ASN A 134 -6.14 10.56 9.40
CA ASN A 134 -6.29 12.00 9.19
C ASN A 134 -5.12 12.58 8.36
N THR A 135 -3.88 12.14 8.60
CA THR A 135 -2.72 12.56 7.80
C THR A 135 -2.90 12.20 6.32
N PHE A 136 -3.43 11.01 6.03
CA PHE A 136 -3.75 10.62 4.66
C PHE A 136 -4.89 11.46 4.07
N GLU A 137 -5.89 11.84 4.85
CA GLU A 137 -6.92 12.77 4.39
C GLU A 137 -6.35 14.13 3.99
N LEU A 138 -5.39 14.67 4.76
CA LEU A 138 -4.70 15.93 4.40
C LEU A 138 -3.94 15.85 3.07
N GLN A 139 -3.62 14.64 2.61
CA GLN A 139 -2.98 14.36 1.33
C GLN A 139 -3.97 13.86 0.26
N ASP A 140 -5.27 13.93 0.52
CA ASP A 140 -6.34 13.37 -0.31
C ASP A 140 -6.15 11.88 -0.63
N ALA A 141 -5.41 11.13 0.19
CA ALA A 141 -5.12 9.71 0.00
C ALA A 141 -6.20 8.84 0.68
N PHE A 142 -7.46 9.00 0.28
CA PHE A 142 -8.59 8.41 1.01
C PHE A 142 -8.63 6.88 1.03
N GLU A 143 -8.05 6.18 0.05
CA GLU A 143 -7.94 4.71 0.15
C GLU A 143 -6.99 4.31 1.29
N ASP A 144 -5.90 5.07 1.47
CA ASP A 144 -4.99 4.89 2.61
C ASP A 144 -5.64 5.25 3.94
N ALA A 145 -6.34 6.38 3.98
CA ALA A 145 -7.06 6.82 5.18
C ALA A 145 -8.06 5.75 5.65
N VAL A 146 -8.88 5.19 4.75
CA VAL A 146 -9.86 4.14 5.07
C VAL A 146 -9.20 2.90 5.66
N MET A 147 -8.00 2.52 5.19
CA MET A 147 -7.30 1.36 5.73
C MET A 147 -6.84 1.60 7.18
N ASP A 148 -6.37 2.80 7.49
CA ASP A 148 -5.95 3.17 8.84
C ASP A 148 -7.14 3.46 9.77
N TYR A 149 -8.28 3.94 9.26
CA TYR A 149 -9.54 3.96 10.01
C TYR A 149 -10.02 2.56 10.36
N LYS A 150 -9.97 1.59 9.43
CA LYS A 150 -10.30 0.19 9.73
C LYS A 150 -9.38 -0.39 10.81
N ARG A 151 -8.08 -0.08 10.76
CA ARG A 151 -7.13 -0.48 11.81
C ARG A 151 -7.48 0.16 13.16
N SER A 152 -7.86 1.44 13.17
CA SER A 152 -8.33 2.14 14.36
C SER A 152 -9.59 1.49 14.94
N LEU A 153 -10.56 1.15 14.08
CA LEU A 153 -11.79 0.46 14.46
C LEU A 153 -11.52 -0.90 15.09
N GLU A 154 -10.67 -1.73 14.49
CA GLU A 154 -10.27 -3.04 15.05
C GLU A 154 -9.66 -2.90 16.46
N LEU A 155 -8.87 -1.86 16.68
CA LEU A 155 -8.27 -1.59 18.00
C LEU A 155 -9.31 -1.14 19.02
N PHE A 156 -10.28 -0.31 18.62
CA PHE A 156 -11.37 0.12 19.51
C PHE A 156 -12.36 -1.01 19.83
N GLU A 157 -12.67 -1.87 18.86
CA GLU A 157 -13.48 -3.08 19.08
C GLU A 157 -12.82 -4.01 20.09
N LYS A 158 -11.48 -4.19 20.00
CA LYS A 158 -10.70 -5.00 20.96
C LYS A 158 -10.83 -4.50 22.40
N VAL A 159 -10.91 -3.18 22.61
CA VAL A 159 -11.08 -2.58 23.94
C VAL A 159 -12.54 -2.24 24.28
N LYS A 160 -13.49 -2.60 23.42
CA LYS A 160 -14.93 -2.32 23.56
C LYS A 160 -15.27 -0.83 23.74
N ASP A 161 -14.52 0.08 23.10
CA ASP A 161 -14.75 1.53 23.17
C ASP A 161 -15.76 1.98 22.10
N ARG A 162 -17.05 1.76 22.39
CA ARG A 162 -18.17 2.02 21.46
C ARG A 162 -18.26 3.46 20.96
N GLU A 163 -17.90 4.41 21.80
CA GLU A 163 -17.92 5.84 21.47
C GLU A 163 -16.92 6.17 20.36
N ARG A 164 -15.69 5.63 20.47
CA ARG A 164 -14.67 5.80 19.42
C ARG A 164 -14.95 4.98 18.17
N GLU A 165 -15.51 3.78 18.32
CA GLU A 165 -15.98 2.98 17.17
C GLU A 165 -16.98 3.78 16.33
N ALA A 166 -17.96 4.44 16.97
CA ALA A 166 -18.95 5.26 16.28
C ALA A 166 -18.30 6.43 15.55
N ARG A 167 -17.41 7.19 16.21
CA ARG A 167 -16.68 8.30 15.58
C ARG A 167 -15.87 7.88 14.36
N VAL A 168 -15.16 6.75 14.44
CA VAL A 168 -14.38 6.23 13.31
C VAL A 168 -15.30 5.84 12.16
N LYS A 169 -16.45 5.21 12.44
CA LYS A 169 -17.45 4.87 11.41
C LYS A 169 -18.04 6.11 10.75
N ASP A 170 -18.30 7.17 11.51
CA ASP A 170 -18.77 8.45 10.97
C ASP A 170 -17.71 9.09 10.06
N ALA A 171 -16.45 9.16 10.52
CA ALA A 171 -15.35 9.65 9.69
C ALA A 171 -15.20 8.85 8.39
N MET A 172 -15.27 7.52 8.46
CA MET A 172 -15.26 6.66 7.26
C MET A 172 -16.45 6.95 6.32
N ARG A 173 -17.64 7.21 6.86
CA ARG A 173 -18.83 7.56 6.08
C ARG A 173 -18.65 8.90 5.36
N ASP A 174 -18.04 9.87 6.02
CA ASP A 174 -17.78 11.21 5.45
C ASP A 174 -16.77 11.18 4.30
N ILE A 175 -15.82 10.23 4.35
CA ILE A 175 -14.82 10.02 3.30
C ILE A 175 -15.37 9.22 2.13
N GLU A 176 -16.31 8.29 2.36
CA GLU A 176 -16.83 7.39 1.34
C GLU A 176 -17.24 8.10 0.02
N PRO A 177 -18.02 9.19 0.02
CA PRO A 177 -18.36 9.89 -1.22
C PRO A 177 -17.14 10.53 -1.89
N LYS A 178 -16.14 10.95 -1.09
CA LYS A 178 -14.90 11.53 -1.62
C LYS A 178 -14.06 10.48 -2.37
N ARG A 179 -14.14 9.19 -1.99
CA ARG A 179 -13.42 8.06 -2.62
C ARG A 179 -13.71 7.85 -4.10
N TYR A 180 -14.89 8.27 -4.55
CA TYR A 180 -15.33 8.07 -5.94
C TYR A 180 -14.98 9.25 -6.86
N ARG A 181 -14.54 10.38 -6.30
CA ARG A 181 -14.20 11.57 -7.07
C ARG A 181 -12.77 11.49 -7.59
N ILE A 182 -12.58 11.91 -8.84
CA ILE A 182 -11.26 12.23 -9.41
C ILE A 182 -10.73 13.46 -8.69
N ARG A 183 -9.47 13.44 -8.25
CA ARG A 183 -8.87 14.52 -7.44
C ARG A 183 -7.65 15.15 -8.05
N SER A 184 -6.94 14.41 -8.89
CA SER A 184 -5.77 14.92 -9.58
C SER A 184 -6.13 15.99 -10.60
N SER A 185 -5.17 16.89 -10.85
CA SER A 185 -5.39 18.00 -11.77
C SER A 185 -5.64 17.50 -13.19
N LYS A 186 -6.29 18.30 -14.05
CA LYS A 186 -6.44 17.95 -15.48
C LYS A 186 -5.07 17.71 -16.14
N LYS A 187 -4.03 18.42 -15.70
CA LYS A 187 -2.66 18.27 -16.21
C LYS A 187 -2.06 16.92 -15.79
N ASP A 188 -2.28 16.53 -14.54
CA ASP A 188 -1.82 15.24 -13.98
C ASP A 188 -2.47 14.08 -14.74
N ILE A 189 -3.78 14.16 -14.96
CA ILE A 189 -4.53 13.15 -15.70
C ILE A 189 -4.03 13.06 -17.15
N ALA A 190 -3.84 14.21 -17.81
CA ALA A 190 -3.28 14.24 -19.16
C ALA A 190 -1.88 13.62 -19.20
N ALA A 191 -1.03 13.90 -18.21
CA ALA A 191 0.30 13.30 -18.12
C ALA A 191 0.24 11.78 -17.95
N LEU A 192 -0.67 11.26 -17.12
CA LEU A 192 -0.86 9.81 -16.95
C LEU A 192 -1.36 9.15 -18.23
N ILE A 193 -2.26 9.80 -18.97
CA ILE A 193 -2.70 9.33 -20.28
C ILE A 193 -1.53 9.30 -21.27
N VAL A 194 -0.67 10.33 -21.28
CA VAL A 194 0.54 10.36 -22.12
C VAL A 194 1.49 9.22 -21.76
N TYR A 195 1.73 8.95 -20.47
CA TYR A 195 2.56 7.80 -20.06
C TYR A 195 1.93 6.48 -20.46
N PHE A 196 0.61 6.31 -20.29
CA PHE A 196 -0.08 5.12 -20.73
C PHE A 196 0.07 4.88 -22.24
N ILE A 197 -0.10 5.93 -23.06
CA ILE A 197 0.09 5.86 -24.51
C ILE A 197 1.55 5.51 -24.83
N ALA A 198 2.51 6.14 -24.15
CA ALA A 198 3.93 5.87 -24.36
C ALA A 198 4.30 4.42 -24.02
N ILE A 199 3.83 3.89 -22.89
CA ILE A 199 4.03 2.49 -22.49
C ILE A 199 3.40 1.56 -23.55
N SER A 200 2.16 1.82 -23.95
CA SER A 200 1.49 1.01 -24.97
C SER A 200 2.23 1.04 -26.31
N ALA A 201 2.76 2.20 -26.71
CA ALA A 201 3.56 2.34 -27.92
C ALA A 201 4.90 1.59 -27.81
N ALA A 202 5.53 1.57 -26.64
CA ALA A 202 6.73 0.79 -26.39
C ALA A 202 6.44 -0.72 -26.47
N GLU A 203 5.36 -1.21 -25.86
CA GLU A 203 4.90 -2.61 -25.96
C GLU A 203 4.61 -3.04 -27.41
N ILE A 204 3.92 -2.19 -28.17
CA ILE A 204 3.66 -2.42 -29.60
C ILE A 204 4.97 -2.44 -30.38
N SER A 205 5.90 -1.53 -30.09
CA SER A 205 7.20 -1.45 -30.75
C SER A 205 8.04 -2.71 -30.51
N VAL A 206 8.07 -3.20 -29.26
CA VAL A 206 8.71 -4.46 -28.91
C VAL A 206 8.14 -5.62 -29.72
N THR A 207 6.81 -5.68 -29.85
CA THR A 207 6.11 -6.82 -30.43
C THR A 207 6.11 -6.83 -31.96
N TYR A 208 5.94 -5.66 -32.60
CA TYR A 208 5.62 -5.57 -34.03
C TYR A 208 6.62 -4.77 -34.87
N VAL A 209 7.49 -3.96 -34.25
CA VAL A 209 8.38 -3.05 -34.98
C VAL A 209 9.83 -3.49 -34.84
N ASN A 210 10.42 -3.27 -33.66
CA ASN A 210 11.80 -3.60 -33.37
C ASN A 210 12.01 -3.67 -31.85
N MET A 211 12.45 -4.83 -31.36
CA MET A 211 12.69 -5.07 -29.93
C MET A 211 13.66 -4.06 -29.31
N GLN A 212 14.75 -3.70 -29.99
CA GLN A 212 15.73 -2.74 -29.47
C GLN A 212 15.13 -1.34 -29.35
N MET A 213 14.38 -0.88 -30.35
CA MET A 213 13.67 0.41 -30.30
C MET A 213 12.64 0.44 -29.18
N GLY A 214 11.88 -0.65 -29.01
CA GLY A 214 10.94 -0.80 -27.90
C GLY A 214 11.64 -0.69 -26.54
N LEU A 215 12.75 -1.40 -26.34
CA LEU A 215 13.54 -1.31 -25.10
C LEU A 215 14.11 0.09 -24.84
N VAL A 216 14.52 0.82 -25.89
CA VAL A 216 14.95 2.22 -25.76
C VAL A 216 13.79 3.10 -25.29
N LEU A 217 12.59 2.92 -25.84
CA LEU A 217 11.40 3.65 -25.37
C LEU A 217 11.10 3.33 -23.91
N GLU A 218 11.16 2.07 -23.49
CA GLU A 218 10.95 1.69 -22.08
C GLU A 218 11.94 2.37 -21.15
N MET A 219 13.23 2.45 -21.54
CA MET A 219 14.24 3.17 -20.76
C MET A 219 13.90 4.66 -20.64
N VAL A 220 13.53 5.32 -21.75
CA VAL A 220 13.14 6.73 -21.74
C VAL A 220 11.93 6.96 -20.84
N ILE A 221 10.92 6.10 -20.92
CA ILE A 221 9.71 6.17 -20.08
C ILE A 221 10.06 5.99 -18.61
N LEU A 222 10.91 5.02 -18.26
CA LEU A 222 11.37 4.78 -16.89
C LEU A 222 12.03 6.03 -16.28
N PHE A 223 12.97 6.65 -17.00
CA PHE A 223 13.62 7.88 -16.55
C PHE A 223 12.64 9.05 -16.44
N ALA A 224 11.73 9.20 -17.40
CA ALA A 224 10.71 10.23 -17.38
C ALA A 224 9.77 10.09 -16.17
N LEU A 225 9.32 8.87 -15.86
CA LEU A 225 8.50 8.57 -14.67
C LEU A 225 9.27 8.90 -13.38
N LEU A 226 10.53 8.50 -13.29
CA LEU A 226 11.38 8.76 -12.12
C LEU A 226 11.53 10.26 -11.86
N ILE A 227 11.95 11.02 -12.87
CA ILE A 227 12.15 12.48 -12.77
C ILE A 227 10.83 13.15 -12.40
N HIS A 228 9.75 12.87 -13.12
CA HIS A 228 8.46 13.51 -12.88
C HIS A 228 7.93 13.20 -11.47
N SER A 229 8.07 11.96 -10.99
CA SER A 229 7.66 11.58 -9.63
C SER A 229 8.49 12.22 -8.52
N SER A 230 9.69 12.72 -8.83
CA SER A 230 10.59 13.31 -7.85
C SER A 230 10.34 14.81 -7.66
N PHE A 231 9.87 15.49 -8.71
CA PHE A 231 9.61 16.93 -8.69
C PHE A 231 8.15 17.31 -8.47
N HIS A 232 7.21 16.36 -8.52
CA HIS A 232 5.79 16.65 -8.38
C HIS A 232 5.33 16.67 -6.91
N GLU A 233 4.59 17.72 -6.52
CA GLU A 233 4.20 17.97 -5.12
C GLU A 233 3.08 17.04 -4.62
N SER A 234 2.16 16.62 -5.50
CA SER A 234 1.05 15.74 -5.11
C SER A 234 1.52 14.34 -4.73
N TYR A 235 1.25 13.96 -3.48
CA TYR A 235 1.58 12.63 -2.93
C TYR A 235 0.98 11.49 -3.75
N ASN A 236 -0.32 11.56 -4.08
CA ASN A 236 -1.01 10.50 -4.82
C ASN A 236 -0.45 10.33 -6.21
N PHE A 237 -0.22 11.44 -6.92
CA PHE A 237 0.32 11.43 -8.27
C PHE A 237 1.75 10.88 -8.32
N SER A 238 2.63 11.41 -7.48
CA SER A 238 4.03 10.98 -7.42
C SER A 238 4.15 9.50 -7.05
N THR A 239 3.29 9.01 -6.15
CA THR A 239 3.28 7.60 -5.75
C THR A 239 2.78 6.68 -6.88
N LEU A 240 1.78 7.13 -7.66
CA LEU A 240 1.32 6.40 -8.84
C LEU A 240 2.42 6.32 -9.92
N LEU A 241 3.10 7.43 -10.22
CA LEU A 241 4.22 7.44 -11.18
C LEU A 241 5.34 6.48 -10.75
N ARG A 242 5.71 6.48 -9.47
CA ARG A 242 6.70 5.51 -8.93
C ARG A 242 6.24 4.07 -9.12
N SER A 243 4.96 3.80 -8.93
CA SER A 243 4.40 2.45 -9.12
C SER A 243 4.43 2.02 -10.58
N MET A 244 4.17 2.96 -11.49
CA MET A 244 4.25 2.71 -12.94
C MET A 244 5.67 2.44 -13.43
N MET A 245 6.72 2.85 -12.71
CA MET A 245 8.11 2.55 -13.08
C MET A 245 8.40 1.05 -13.15
N ALA A 246 7.64 0.22 -12.42
CA ALA A 246 7.79 -1.22 -12.49
C ALA A 246 7.47 -1.77 -13.89
N LEU A 247 6.56 -1.15 -14.63
CA LEU A 247 6.12 -1.59 -15.97
C LEU A 247 7.29 -1.63 -16.98
N PRO A 248 7.97 -0.51 -17.29
CA PRO A 248 9.14 -0.52 -18.17
C PRO A 248 10.28 -1.36 -17.61
N MET A 249 10.45 -1.37 -16.27
CA MET A 249 11.55 -2.11 -15.65
C MET A 249 11.42 -3.64 -15.84
N ILE A 250 10.20 -4.17 -15.75
CA ILE A 250 9.94 -5.60 -16.02
C ILE A 250 10.27 -5.94 -17.46
N ARG A 251 9.97 -5.07 -18.43
CA ARG A 251 10.30 -5.29 -19.84
C ARG A 251 11.78 -5.25 -20.12
N ILE A 252 12.45 -4.23 -19.62
CA ILE A 252 13.91 -4.08 -19.77
C ILE A 252 14.61 -5.33 -19.23
N ILE A 253 14.23 -5.80 -18.04
CA ILE A 253 14.88 -6.96 -17.45
C ILE A 253 14.44 -8.26 -18.14
N GLY A 254 13.14 -8.47 -18.33
CA GLY A 254 12.60 -9.72 -18.88
C GLY A 254 13.07 -10.02 -20.30
N LEU A 255 13.24 -9.00 -21.14
CA LEU A 255 13.65 -9.16 -22.54
C LEU A 255 15.18 -9.08 -22.74
N SER A 256 15.93 -8.64 -21.73
CA SER A 256 17.41 -8.59 -21.81
C SER A 256 18.09 -9.88 -21.34
N ILE A 257 17.36 -10.80 -20.67
CA ILE A 257 17.94 -12.07 -20.21
C ILE A 257 17.95 -13.06 -21.37
N PRO A 258 19.11 -13.66 -21.74
CA PRO A 258 19.18 -14.67 -22.79
C PRO A 258 18.66 -16.02 -22.28
N ILE A 259 17.36 -16.28 -22.40
CA ILE A 259 16.70 -17.47 -21.80
C ILE A 259 16.59 -18.67 -22.76
N MET A 260 17.16 -18.58 -23.97
CA MET A 260 16.95 -19.55 -25.07
C MET A 260 17.40 -21.00 -24.76
N GLN A 261 18.27 -21.21 -23.76
CA GLN A 261 18.76 -22.54 -23.39
C GLN A 261 18.00 -23.20 -22.22
N ILE A 262 17.04 -22.49 -21.63
CA ILE A 262 16.30 -22.94 -20.45
C ILE A 262 14.90 -23.39 -20.88
N GLN A 263 14.36 -24.44 -20.26
CA GLN A 263 13.00 -24.88 -20.56
C GLN A 263 11.98 -23.76 -20.25
N PRO A 264 10.95 -23.55 -21.10
CA PRO A 264 10.01 -22.42 -20.97
C PRO A 264 9.38 -22.25 -19.58
N LEU A 265 9.08 -23.35 -18.87
CA LEU A 265 8.51 -23.30 -17.52
C LEU A 265 9.40 -22.55 -16.51
N TYR A 266 10.72 -22.59 -16.66
CA TYR A 266 11.64 -21.91 -15.74
C TYR A 266 11.88 -20.44 -16.09
N TRP A 267 11.35 -19.93 -17.20
CA TRP A 267 11.43 -18.51 -17.53
C TRP A 267 10.62 -17.67 -16.53
N PHE A 268 9.48 -18.21 -16.07
CA PHE A 268 8.58 -17.57 -15.12
C PHE A 268 9.25 -17.18 -13.79
N PRO A 269 9.92 -18.08 -13.04
CA PRO A 269 10.59 -17.70 -11.80
C PRO A 269 11.75 -16.72 -12.03
N ILE A 270 12.46 -16.82 -13.16
CA ILE A 270 13.54 -15.90 -13.52
C ILE A 270 12.99 -14.47 -13.69
N ILE A 271 11.89 -14.31 -14.42
CA ILE A 271 11.25 -13.01 -14.65
C ILE A 271 10.55 -12.48 -13.38
N ALA A 272 10.02 -13.37 -12.54
CA ALA A 272 9.34 -13.00 -11.31
C ALA A 272 10.28 -12.41 -10.24
N VAL A 273 11.56 -12.80 -10.20
CA VAL A 273 12.52 -12.29 -9.20
C VAL A 273 12.67 -10.75 -9.28
N PRO A 274 12.95 -10.14 -10.45
CA PRO A 274 12.92 -8.70 -10.63
C PRO A 274 11.58 -8.06 -10.23
N LEU A 275 10.46 -8.70 -10.54
CA LEU A 275 9.13 -8.20 -10.20
C LEU A 275 8.90 -8.17 -8.68
N PHE A 276 9.35 -9.20 -7.96
CA PHE A 276 9.35 -9.20 -6.50
C PHE A 276 10.29 -8.15 -5.92
N ALA A 277 11.47 -7.96 -6.49
CA ALA A 277 12.41 -6.93 -6.08
C ALA A 277 11.82 -5.52 -6.28
N ALA A 278 11.16 -5.27 -7.42
CA ALA A 278 10.43 -4.04 -7.72
C ALA A 278 9.33 -3.79 -6.70
N SER A 279 8.46 -4.80 -6.50
CA SER A 279 7.33 -4.73 -5.57
C SER A 279 7.81 -4.49 -4.15
N TYR A 280 8.86 -5.20 -3.70
CA TYR A 280 9.45 -5.00 -2.39
C TYR A 280 10.03 -3.60 -2.22
N THR A 281 10.74 -3.09 -3.22
CA THR A 281 11.31 -1.73 -3.20
C THR A 281 10.20 -0.68 -3.12
N LEU A 282 9.12 -0.84 -3.90
CA LEU A 282 7.95 0.05 -3.84
C LEU A 282 7.24 -0.03 -2.49
N ILE A 283 7.06 -1.22 -1.93
CA ILE A 283 6.48 -1.42 -0.59
C ILE A 283 7.31 -0.68 0.46
N ARG A 284 8.63 -0.77 0.39
CA ARG A 284 9.53 -0.07 1.32
C ARG A 284 9.52 1.43 1.12
N ALA A 285 9.64 1.90 -0.12
CA ALA A 285 9.69 3.32 -0.47
C ALA A 285 8.36 4.04 -0.17
N GLN A 286 7.23 3.34 -0.31
CA GLN A 286 5.89 3.88 -0.01
C GLN A 286 5.44 3.54 1.42
N LYS A 287 6.28 2.87 2.22
CA LYS A 287 5.99 2.43 3.59
C LYS A 287 4.66 1.65 3.70
N LEU A 288 4.38 0.80 2.72
CA LEU A 288 3.15 0.00 2.68
C LEU A 288 3.23 -1.15 3.69
N THR A 289 2.14 -1.35 4.43
CA THR A 289 2.01 -2.52 5.31
C THR A 289 1.41 -3.70 4.55
N ARG A 290 1.63 -4.93 5.03
CA ARG A 290 1.04 -6.16 4.47
C ARG A 290 -0.47 -6.05 4.26
N LYS A 291 -1.18 -5.42 5.21
CA LYS A 291 -2.62 -5.19 5.13
C LYS A 291 -2.99 -4.23 3.99
N LYS A 292 -2.17 -3.20 3.73
CA LYS A 292 -2.44 -2.19 2.70
C LYS A 292 -2.32 -2.73 1.27
N ILE A 293 -1.43 -3.70 1.07
CA ILE A 293 -1.25 -4.40 -0.21
C ILE A 293 -2.10 -5.66 -0.32
N GLY A 294 -2.99 -5.93 0.64
CA GLY A 294 -3.90 -7.08 0.62
C GLY A 294 -3.26 -8.43 0.89
N LEU A 295 -2.08 -8.47 1.53
CA LEU A 295 -1.49 -9.70 2.08
C LEU A 295 -2.18 -10.08 3.39
N VAL A 296 -3.48 -10.35 3.28
CA VAL A 296 -4.36 -10.84 4.35
C VAL A 296 -5.24 -11.94 3.80
N LEU A 297 -5.63 -12.87 4.66
CA LEU A 297 -6.47 -14.01 4.26
C LEU A 297 -7.90 -13.59 3.89
N GLY A 298 -8.44 -12.55 4.54
CA GLY A 298 -9.81 -12.09 4.30
C GLY A 298 -10.86 -13.17 4.63
N ASN A 299 -12.00 -13.10 3.96
CA ASN A 299 -13.06 -14.11 4.05
C ASN A 299 -12.69 -15.33 3.18
N ILE A 300 -12.17 -16.38 3.82
CA ILE A 300 -11.67 -17.58 3.14
C ILE A 300 -12.69 -18.19 2.17
N PRO A 301 -13.95 -18.47 2.56
CA PRO A 301 -14.95 -18.99 1.62
C PRO A 301 -15.06 -18.17 0.33
N LEU A 302 -15.16 -16.84 0.45
CA LEU A 302 -15.24 -15.96 -0.71
C LEU A 302 -13.95 -15.97 -1.54
N GLN A 303 -12.78 -16.01 -0.90
CA GLN A 303 -11.49 -16.12 -1.62
C GLN A 303 -11.39 -17.44 -2.40
N LEU A 304 -11.88 -18.55 -1.84
CA LEU A 304 -11.91 -19.83 -2.52
C LEU A 304 -12.89 -19.83 -3.70
N THR A 305 -14.05 -19.17 -3.56
CA THR A 305 -14.98 -18.99 -4.68
C THR A 305 -14.34 -18.19 -5.82
N ILE A 306 -13.60 -17.12 -5.50
CA ILE A 306 -12.84 -16.36 -6.51
C ILE A 306 -11.77 -17.26 -7.15
N ALA A 307 -11.02 -18.02 -6.35
CA ALA A 307 -9.98 -18.92 -6.85
C ALA A 307 -10.50 -19.94 -7.87
N LEU A 308 -11.70 -20.49 -7.67
CA LEU A 308 -12.32 -21.45 -8.59
C LEU A 308 -12.65 -20.85 -9.97
N SER A 309 -12.82 -19.52 -10.07
CA SER A 309 -13.06 -18.88 -11.37
C SER A 309 -11.89 -19.09 -12.35
N GLY A 310 -10.67 -19.30 -11.84
CA GLY A 310 -9.47 -19.57 -12.64
C GLY A 310 -9.61 -20.77 -13.59
N ILE A 311 -10.40 -21.78 -13.23
CA ILE A 311 -10.63 -22.94 -14.10
C ILE A 311 -11.33 -22.51 -15.39
N ILE A 312 -12.41 -21.75 -15.26
CA ILE A 312 -13.22 -21.28 -16.39
C ILE A 312 -12.44 -20.26 -17.22
N LEU A 313 -11.72 -19.35 -16.54
CA LEU A 313 -10.90 -18.34 -17.20
C LEU A 313 -9.78 -19.00 -18.02
N GLY A 314 -9.03 -19.93 -17.44
CA GLY A 314 -7.93 -20.60 -18.13
C GLY A 314 -8.39 -21.48 -19.29
N PHE A 315 -9.55 -22.13 -19.15
CA PHE A 315 -10.19 -22.84 -20.27
C PHE A 315 -10.57 -21.89 -21.39
N THR A 316 -11.22 -20.76 -21.06
CA THR A 316 -11.68 -19.76 -22.04
C THR A 316 -10.48 -19.15 -22.78
N GLU A 317 -9.45 -18.76 -22.05
CA GLU A 317 -8.21 -18.22 -22.61
C GLU A 317 -7.50 -19.23 -23.53
N TYR A 318 -7.52 -20.51 -23.17
CA TYR A 318 -6.99 -21.56 -24.03
C TYR A 318 -7.74 -21.66 -25.36
N LEU A 319 -9.06 -21.48 -25.37
CA LEU A 319 -9.83 -21.47 -26.62
C LEU A 319 -9.44 -20.30 -27.54
N ILE A 320 -8.99 -19.18 -26.95
CA ILE A 320 -8.54 -17.99 -27.67
C ILE A 320 -7.12 -18.17 -28.22
N LEU A 321 -6.17 -18.58 -27.37
CA LEU A 321 -4.74 -18.58 -27.70
C LEU A 321 -4.20 -19.92 -28.20
N LYS A 322 -4.74 -21.04 -27.71
CA LYS A 322 -4.27 -22.41 -27.98
C LYS A 322 -2.74 -22.56 -27.90
N PRO A 323 -2.09 -22.17 -26.79
CA PRO A 323 -0.64 -22.23 -26.67
C PRO A 323 -0.13 -23.68 -26.65
N ALA A 324 1.14 -23.84 -26.99
CA ALA A 324 1.87 -25.09 -26.79
C ALA A 324 2.04 -25.38 -25.28
N PRO A 325 2.13 -26.66 -24.88
CA PRO A 325 2.32 -27.01 -23.47
C PRO A 325 3.69 -26.55 -22.95
N LEU A 326 3.73 -26.05 -21.70
CA LEU A 326 4.99 -25.69 -21.03
C LEU A 326 5.75 -26.89 -20.45
N ILE A 327 5.08 -28.03 -20.33
CA ILE A 327 5.64 -29.30 -19.85
C ILE A 327 5.63 -30.32 -20.98
N SER A 328 6.52 -31.31 -20.95
CA SER A 328 6.62 -32.33 -21.99
C SER A 328 5.62 -33.48 -21.84
N THR A 329 5.18 -33.77 -20.63
CA THR A 329 4.27 -34.87 -20.32
C THR A 329 3.22 -34.47 -19.29
N LEU A 330 1.99 -34.96 -19.49
CA LEU A 330 0.90 -34.78 -18.54
C LEU A 330 1.02 -35.82 -17.42
N SER A 331 1.61 -35.43 -16.29
CA SER A 331 1.60 -36.21 -15.05
C SER A 331 1.17 -35.34 -13.88
N VAL A 332 0.66 -35.95 -12.81
CA VAL A 332 0.25 -35.21 -11.61
C VAL A 332 1.43 -34.41 -11.04
N GLU A 333 2.62 -34.99 -11.04
CA GLU A 333 3.84 -34.35 -10.54
C GLU A 333 4.22 -33.12 -11.37
N THR A 334 4.27 -33.23 -12.70
CA THR A 334 4.67 -32.13 -13.58
C THR A 334 3.65 -30.99 -13.56
N VAL A 335 2.35 -31.33 -13.50
CA VAL A 335 1.28 -30.34 -13.38
C VAL A 335 1.34 -29.63 -12.03
N LEU A 336 1.49 -30.34 -10.92
CA LEU A 336 1.57 -29.71 -9.59
C LEU A 336 2.81 -28.81 -9.48
N PHE A 337 3.96 -29.28 -9.94
CA PHE A 337 5.19 -28.50 -9.92
C PHE A 337 5.07 -27.22 -10.76
N GLY A 338 4.56 -27.36 -11.99
CA GLY A 338 4.32 -26.21 -12.86
C GLY A 338 3.26 -25.26 -12.29
N ALA A 339 2.20 -25.77 -11.68
CA ALA A 339 1.15 -24.96 -11.09
C ALA A 339 1.64 -24.12 -9.91
N VAL A 340 2.54 -24.66 -9.07
CA VAL A 340 3.19 -23.88 -8.00
C VAL A 340 4.04 -22.76 -8.60
N ILE A 341 4.84 -23.06 -9.63
CA ILE A 341 5.64 -22.05 -10.32
C ILE A 341 4.75 -20.93 -10.86
N LEU A 342 3.73 -21.25 -11.65
CA LEU A 342 2.84 -20.25 -12.24
C LEU A 342 2.07 -19.46 -11.17
N THR A 343 1.58 -20.12 -10.13
CA THR A 343 0.87 -19.43 -9.04
C THR A 343 1.76 -18.42 -8.32
N ILE A 344 3.04 -18.72 -8.10
CA ILE A 344 3.96 -17.79 -7.43
C ILE A 344 4.45 -16.72 -8.42
N SER A 345 4.92 -17.14 -9.59
CA SER A 345 5.66 -16.30 -10.52
C SER A 345 4.79 -15.35 -11.34
N THR A 346 3.59 -15.77 -11.74
CA THR A 346 2.65 -14.89 -12.46
C THR A 346 1.49 -14.52 -11.56
N GLY A 347 0.83 -15.52 -10.96
CA GLY A 347 -0.34 -15.31 -10.11
C GLY A 347 -0.06 -14.35 -8.95
N PHE A 348 0.98 -14.58 -8.15
CA PHE A 348 1.25 -13.75 -6.98
C PHE A 348 2.03 -12.49 -7.34
N ALA A 349 3.10 -12.62 -8.11
CA ALA A 349 3.99 -11.50 -8.42
C ALA A 349 3.28 -10.37 -9.16
N GLU A 350 2.46 -10.70 -10.18
CA GLU A 350 1.73 -9.71 -10.94
C GLU A 350 0.59 -9.11 -10.11
N GLU A 351 -0.19 -9.92 -9.42
CA GLU A 351 -1.31 -9.40 -8.62
C GLU A 351 -0.84 -8.53 -7.45
N LEU A 352 0.32 -8.85 -6.86
CA LEU A 352 0.96 -8.00 -5.86
C LEU A 352 1.27 -6.61 -6.43
N LEU A 353 1.90 -6.56 -7.61
CA LEU A 353 2.24 -5.28 -8.25
C LEU A 353 0.98 -4.53 -8.71
N PHE A 354 0.14 -5.19 -9.51
CA PHE A 354 -0.98 -4.53 -10.19
C PHE A 354 -2.11 -4.19 -9.24
N ARG A 355 -2.50 -5.09 -8.33
CA ARG A 355 -3.69 -4.91 -7.49
C ARG A 355 -3.27 -4.37 -6.12
N GLY A 356 -2.22 -4.96 -5.54
CA GLY A 356 -1.69 -4.53 -4.24
C GLY A 356 -1.11 -3.12 -4.23
N ILE A 357 -0.41 -2.71 -5.30
CA ILE A 357 0.34 -1.44 -5.34
C ILE A 357 -0.26 -0.47 -6.37
N LEU A 358 -0.22 -0.82 -7.66
CA LEU A 358 -0.56 0.09 -8.76
C LEU A 358 -2.03 0.53 -8.72
N GLN A 359 -2.97 -0.41 -8.65
CA GLN A 359 -4.41 -0.12 -8.65
C GLN A 359 -4.79 0.72 -7.45
N LYS A 360 -4.30 0.37 -6.26
CA LYS A 360 -4.54 1.16 -5.05
C LYS A 360 -4.09 2.62 -5.24
N ASN A 361 -2.90 2.84 -5.79
CA ASN A 361 -2.40 4.19 -6.04
C ASN A 361 -3.18 4.90 -7.15
N ALA A 362 -3.65 4.16 -8.17
CA ALA A 362 -4.54 4.70 -9.20
C ALA A 362 -5.91 5.10 -8.63
N GLU A 363 -6.47 4.35 -7.68
CA GLU A 363 -7.71 4.68 -6.99
C GLU A 363 -7.61 5.99 -6.18
N ASN A 364 -6.43 6.31 -5.63
CA ASN A 364 -6.21 7.60 -4.94
C ASN A 364 -6.16 8.80 -5.91
N VAL A 365 -5.76 8.61 -7.17
CA VAL A 365 -5.65 9.66 -8.21
C VAL A 365 -6.99 9.85 -8.94
N PHE A 366 -7.55 8.76 -9.44
CA PHE A 366 -8.71 8.73 -10.33
C PHE A 366 -10.02 8.42 -9.62
N GLY A 367 -9.97 8.10 -8.33
CA GLY A 367 -11.12 7.52 -7.62
C GLY A 367 -11.30 6.03 -7.93
N LYS A 368 -12.15 5.35 -7.15
CA LYS A 368 -12.30 3.89 -7.22
C LYS A 368 -12.56 3.31 -8.62
N VAL A 369 -13.49 3.91 -9.37
CA VAL A 369 -13.95 3.36 -10.65
C VAL A 369 -12.89 3.56 -11.73
N PHE A 370 -12.46 4.80 -11.93
CA PHE A 370 -11.49 5.12 -12.97
C PHE A 370 -10.09 4.61 -12.61
N GLY A 371 -9.74 4.50 -11.32
CA GLY A 371 -8.49 3.87 -10.89
C GLY A 371 -8.43 2.37 -11.22
N LEU A 372 -9.54 1.65 -11.01
CA LEU A 372 -9.69 0.26 -11.47
C LEU A 372 -9.54 0.15 -12.98
N LEU A 373 -10.25 0.99 -13.74
CA LEU A 373 -10.17 0.99 -15.20
C LEU A 373 -8.75 1.28 -15.67
N TYR A 374 -8.10 2.31 -15.12
CA TYR A 374 -6.73 2.68 -15.49
C TYR A 374 -5.73 1.55 -15.23
N ALA A 375 -5.78 0.92 -14.06
CA ALA A 375 -4.92 -0.22 -13.75
C ALA A 375 -5.21 -1.44 -14.65
N SER A 376 -6.47 -1.68 -14.99
CA SER A 376 -6.88 -2.78 -15.89
C SER A 376 -6.38 -2.56 -17.31
N ILE A 377 -6.47 -1.33 -17.83
CA ILE A 377 -5.96 -0.97 -19.15
C ILE A 377 -4.42 -1.10 -19.19
N LEU A 378 -3.71 -0.64 -18.15
CA LEU A 378 -2.25 -0.82 -18.06
C LEU A 378 -1.84 -2.29 -18.05
N PHE A 379 -2.53 -3.13 -17.28
CA PHE A 379 -2.29 -4.57 -17.26
C PHE A 379 -2.53 -5.20 -18.65
N THR A 380 -3.60 -4.79 -19.32
CA THR A 380 -3.95 -5.26 -20.67
C THR A 380 -2.90 -4.87 -21.71
N ALA A 381 -2.33 -3.65 -21.62
CA ALA A 381 -1.28 -3.21 -22.55
C ALA A 381 -0.04 -4.11 -22.50
N LEU A 382 0.27 -4.71 -21.35
CA LEU A 382 1.36 -5.68 -21.22
C LEU A 382 1.04 -7.06 -21.84
N HIS A 383 -0.18 -7.31 -22.29
CA HIS A 383 -0.56 -8.57 -22.94
C HIS A 383 -0.51 -8.48 -24.47
N VAL A 384 -0.10 -7.34 -25.03
CA VAL A 384 0.05 -7.14 -26.49
C VAL A 384 0.97 -8.16 -27.14
N GLY A 385 1.95 -8.70 -26.39
CA GLY A 385 2.88 -9.73 -26.86
C GLY A 385 2.22 -11.03 -27.34
N TRP A 386 0.98 -11.34 -26.92
CA TRP A 386 0.24 -12.52 -27.40
C TRP A 386 -0.34 -12.36 -28.81
N GLN A 387 -0.24 -11.17 -29.38
CA GLN A 387 -0.65 -10.86 -30.75
C GLN A 387 -2.11 -11.22 -31.08
N SER A 388 -2.99 -11.23 -30.09
CA SER A 388 -4.40 -11.56 -30.23
C SER A 388 -5.29 -10.44 -29.69
N GLY A 389 -6.04 -9.79 -30.58
CA GLY A 389 -7.00 -8.75 -30.17
C GLY A 389 -8.15 -9.28 -29.30
N LEU A 390 -8.56 -10.54 -29.51
CA LEU A 390 -9.55 -11.20 -28.67
C LEU A 390 -9.01 -11.45 -27.26
N ASP A 391 -7.73 -11.83 -27.17
CA ASP A 391 -7.06 -12.02 -25.88
C ASP A 391 -6.96 -10.71 -25.09
N LEU A 392 -6.60 -9.60 -25.75
CA LEU A 392 -6.59 -8.28 -25.10
C LEU A 392 -7.96 -7.91 -24.53
N ALA A 393 -9.05 -8.17 -25.26
CA ALA A 393 -10.40 -7.92 -24.76
C ALA A 393 -10.76 -8.84 -23.58
N PHE A 394 -10.35 -10.11 -23.64
CA PHE A 394 -10.55 -11.08 -22.57
C PHE A 394 -9.78 -10.70 -21.30
N VAL A 395 -8.48 -10.45 -21.41
CA VAL A 395 -7.59 -10.05 -20.30
C VAL A 395 -8.06 -8.74 -19.67
N PHE A 396 -8.57 -7.78 -20.45
CA PHE A 396 -9.16 -6.56 -19.90
C PHE A 396 -10.37 -6.86 -19.00
N GLY A 397 -11.26 -7.76 -19.44
CA GLY A 397 -12.40 -8.23 -18.65
C GLY A 397 -11.96 -8.93 -17.36
N VAL A 398 -10.97 -9.82 -17.44
CA VAL A 398 -10.38 -10.50 -16.28
C VAL A 398 -9.73 -9.50 -15.32
N ALA A 399 -9.01 -8.51 -15.84
CA ALA A 399 -8.36 -7.49 -15.04
C ALA A 399 -9.36 -6.63 -14.25
N ILE A 400 -10.49 -6.28 -14.86
CA ILE A 400 -11.61 -5.61 -14.17
C ILE A 400 -12.20 -6.53 -13.09
N PHE A 401 -12.47 -7.79 -13.42
CA PHE A 401 -13.03 -8.76 -12.47
C PHE A 401 -12.13 -8.94 -11.23
N TYR A 402 -10.85 -9.20 -11.44
CA TYR A 402 -9.86 -9.33 -10.35
C TYR A 402 -9.69 -8.04 -9.57
N GLY A 403 -9.60 -6.90 -10.25
CA GLY A 403 -9.49 -5.61 -9.58
C GLY A 403 -10.72 -5.26 -8.75
N TYR A 404 -11.93 -5.60 -9.21
CA TYR A 404 -13.17 -5.46 -8.45
C TYR A 404 -13.23 -6.41 -7.25
N ALA A 405 -12.88 -7.68 -7.44
CA ALA A 405 -12.79 -8.66 -6.36
C ALA A 405 -11.82 -8.19 -5.27
N PHE A 406 -10.67 -7.62 -5.67
CA PHE A 406 -9.72 -7.01 -4.76
C PHE A 406 -10.30 -5.77 -4.04
N GLN A 407 -11.01 -4.87 -4.72
CA GLN A 407 -11.66 -3.72 -4.07
C GLN A 407 -12.65 -4.14 -2.99
N LYS A 408 -13.41 -5.21 -3.23
CA LYS A 408 -14.43 -5.72 -2.29
C LYS A 408 -13.81 -6.44 -1.10
N THR A 409 -12.80 -7.25 -1.34
CA THR A 409 -12.26 -8.14 -0.32
C THR A 409 -11.02 -7.59 0.38
N ARG A 410 -10.28 -6.69 -0.30
CA ARG A 410 -8.96 -6.18 0.09
C ARG A 410 -7.99 -7.30 0.47
N SER A 411 -8.11 -8.45 -0.20
CA SER A 411 -7.24 -9.61 -0.08
C SER A 411 -6.81 -10.03 -1.49
N LEU A 412 -5.51 -10.34 -1.64
CA LEU A 412 -4.96 -10.87 -2.88
C LEU A 412 -5.12 -12.38 -3.02
N LEU A 413 -5.49 -13.10 -1.95
CA LEU A 413 -5.41 -14.56 -1.90
C LEU A 413 -6.18 -15.25 -3.03
N GLY A 414 -7.48 -14.98 -3.13
CA GLY A 414 -8.37 -15.60 -4.10
C GLY A 414 -8.03 -15.21 -5.53
N VAL A 415 -7.68 -13.94 -5.75
CA VAL A 415 -7.26 -13.42 -7.06
C VAL A 415 -5.95 -14.07 -7.52
N THR A 416 -4.96 -14.16 -6.64
CA THR A 416 -3.66 -14.83 -6.88
C THR A 416 -3.87 -16.29 -7.26
N LEU A 417 -4.68 -17.02 -6.48
CA LEU A 417 -4.97 -18.42 -6.74
C LEU A 417 -5.74 -18.59 -8.06
N SER A 418 -6.74 -17.74 -8.31
CA SER A 418 -7.50 -17.76 -9.57
C SER A 418 -6.59 -17.56 -10.77
N HIS A 419 -5.70 -16.57 -10.71
CA HIS A 419 -4.75 -16.28 -11.78
C HIS A 419 -3.76 -17.45 -11.97
N GLY A 420 -3.19 -18.00 -10.89
CA GLY A 420 -2.33 -19.19 -10.96
C GLY A 420 -3.02 -20.43 -11.54
N ILE A 421 -4.27 -20.68 -11.15
CA ILE A 421 -5.10 -21.77 -11.68
C ILE A 421 -5.41 -21.53 -13.16
N SER A 422 -5.75 -20.30 -13.56
CA SER A 422 -5.98 -19.92 -14.97
C SER A 422 -4.78 -20.28 -15.83
N ASN A 423 -3.58 -19.84 -15.43
CA ASN A 423 -2.35 -20.14 -16.14
C ASN A 423 -2.02 -21.64 -16.16
N SER A 424 -2.32 -22.36 -15.07
CA SER A 424 -2.12 -23.80 -15.01
C SER A 424 -3.05 -24.53 -16.00
N PHE A 425 -4.31 -24.12 -16.10
CA PHE A 425 -5.25 -24.67 -17.09
C PHE A 425 -4.79 -24.34 -18.51
N LEU A 426 -4.46 -23.08 -18.77
CA LEU A 426 -4.01 -22.58 -20.07
C LEU A 426 -2.77 -23.32 -20.60
N PHE A 427 -1.75 -23.53 -19.77
CA PHE A 427 -0.44 -24.00 -20.24
C PHE A 427 -0.07 -25.44 -19.88
N LEU A 428 -0.67 -26.02 -18.83
CA LEU A 428 -0.25 -27.34 -18.31
C LEU A 428 -1.29 -28.43 -18.57
N ILE A 429 -2.57 -28.07 -18.64
CA ILE A 429 -3.68 -29.03 -18.68
C ILE A 429 -4.34 -29.03 -20.06
N MET A 430 -4.90 -27.90 -20.49
CA MET A 430 -5.69 -27.82 -21.72
C MET A 430 -4.96 -28.19 -23.00
N PRO A 431 -3.65 -27.88 -23.19
CA PRO A 431 -2.92 -28.32 -24.38
C PRO A 431 -2.91 -29.84 -24.59
N PHE A 432 -3.03 -30.63 -23.51
CA PHE A 432 -3.07 -32.09 -23.59
C PHE A 432 -4.50 -32.64 -23.67
N ILE A 433 -5.45 -32.03 -22.97
CA ILE A 433 -6.83 -32.51 -22.88
C ILE A 433 -7.65 -32.09 -24.10
N PHE A 434 -7.51 -30.85 -24.57
CA PHE A 434 -8.36 -30.31 -25.62
C PHE A 434 -8.30 -31.09 -26.93
N PRO A 435 -7.12 -31.50 -27.46
CA PRO A 435 -7.06 -32.29 -28.69
C PRO A 435 -7.80 -33.62 -28.61
N ALA A 436 -7.86 -34.24 -27.42
CA ALA A 436 -8.57 -35.50 -27.19
C ALA A 436 -10.09 -35.31 -27.10
N VAL A 437 -10.56 -34.16 -26.63
CA VAL A 437 -11.99 -33.88 -26.37
C VAL A 437 -12.65 -33.10 -27.52
N ALA A 438 -11.89 -32.30 -28.28
CA ALA A 438 -12.39 -31.45 -29.35
C ALA A 438 -13.24 -32.18 -30.41
N PRO A 439 -12.92 -33.42 -30.86
CA PRO A 439 -13.76 -34.15 -31.81
C PRO A 439 -15.17 -34.45 -31.29
N TYR A 440 -15.32 -34.64 -29.98
CA TYR A 440 -16.60 -34.95 -29.33
C TYR A 440 -17.43 -33.68 -29.06
N LEU A 441 -16.79 -32.53 -28.86
CA LEU A 441 -17.49 -31.26 -28.71
C LEU A 441 -18.08 -30.76 -30.04
N ALA A 442 -17.38 -31.01 -31.15
CA ALA A 442 -17.85 -30.66 -32.50
C ALA A 442 -19.03 -31.50 -32.99
N THR A 443 -19.40 -32.56 -32.26
CA THR A 443 -20.57 -33.42 -32.56
C THR A 443 -21.80 -33.09 -31.70
N ILE A 444 -21.65 -32.23 -30.68
CA ILE A 444 -22.71 -31.84 -29.73
C ILE A 444 -23.20 -30.40 -29.96
N LEU A 445 -22.38 -29.55 -30.60
CA LEU A 445 -22.73 -28.22 -31.11
C LEU A 445 -23.07 -28.31 -32.60
#